data_AF-A0A7Y3JSX2-F1
#
_entry.id   AF-A0A7Y3JSX2-F1
#
_cell.length_a   1.000
_cell.length_b   1.000
_cell.length_c   1.000
_cell.angle_alpha   90.00
_cell.angle_beta   90.00
_cell.angle_gamma   90.00
#
_symmetry.space_group_name_H-M   'P 1'
#
loop_
_entity.id
_entity.type
_entity.pdbx_description
1 polymer ?
#
loop_
_entity_poly.entity_id
_entity_poly.type
_entity_poly.pdbx_seq_one_letter_code
_entity_poly.pdbx_strand_id
1 'polypeptide(L)'
;MAENQNETVIELATDGRIEKADVETAMRQLDTALERGDTVHVFAEVRNFKGMSSEAWRSDLGNAFRYLARLRQFGRIAIVSDQACIRNAARIENALLPYVRYQSYTHDRREHALAWVRGDVDCAHPESLRVLENGDSDIFTFEIDGRITSADARNLAERLSAAFSSGGGRRLLGIVRHYDGFEPSLLVDTRLLELKIGLLRHIERYALVGGPDWISRLTNLFDPLLKMEARHFAASDEEAARAWLRRHGG
;
A
#
# COMPACT_ATOMS: atom_id res chain seq x y z
N MET A 1 -20.91 -24.47 12.81
CA MET A 1 -21.45 -24.72 11.46
C MET A 1 -20.79 -23.70 10.56
N ALA A 2 -19.95 -24.15 9.62
CA ALA A 2 -19.26 -23.26 8.69
C ALA A 2 -20.30 -22.77 7.67
N GLU A 3 -20.64 -21.50 7.77
CA GLU A 3 -21.50 -20.81 6.81
C GLU A 3 -20.70 -20.72 5.51
N ASN A 4 -21.11 -21.44 4.46
CA ASN A 4 -20.55 -21.28 3.12
C ASN A 4 -20.87 -19.85 2.65
N GLN A 5 -19.98 -18.91 2.93
CA GLN A 5 -20.04 -17.57 2.35
C GLN A 5 -19.66 -17.73 0.89
N ASN A 6 -20.65 -17.74 0.00
CA ASN A 6 -20.40 -17.61 -1.43
C ASN A 6 -19.74 -16.24 -1.66
N GLU A 7 -18.58 -16.22 -2.30
CA GLU A 7 -17.92 -15.00 -2.74
C GLU A 7 -18.24 -14.75 -4.21
N THR A 8 -18.52 -13.50 -4.59
CA THR A 8 -18.74 -13.09 -5.97
C THR A 8 -17.80 -11.95 -6.32
N VAL A 9 -17.06 -12.10 -7.41
CA VAL A 9 -16.21 -11.06 -7.98
C VAL A 9 -16.93 -10.39 -9.15
N ILE A 10 -17.07 -9.07 -9.10
CA ILE A 10 -17.67 -8.25 -10.15
C ILE A 10 -16.55 -7.43 -10.79
N GLU A 11 -16.29 -7.65 -12.07
CA GLU A 11 -15.28 -6.94 -12.86
C GLU A 11 -15.96 -5.95 -13.80
N LEU A 12 -15.64 -4.67 -13.63
CA LEU A 12 -16.16 -3.55 -14.41
C LEU A 12 -14.99 -2.85 -15.08
N ALA A 13 -15.07 -2.62 -16.39
CA ALA A 13 -14.08 -1.87 -17.13
C ALA A 13 -14.78 -0.86 -18.05
N THR A 14 -14.40 0.42 -17.93
CA THR A 14 -14.97 1.52 -18.70
C THR A 14 -13.85 2.41 -19.24
N ASP A 15 -14.01 2.90 -20.47
CA ASP A 15 -13.08 3.86 -21.10
C ASP A 15 -13.81 5.18 -21.38
N GLY A 16 -13.21 6.29 -20.96
CA GLY A 16 -13.73 7.63 -21.22
C GLY A 16 -14.73 8.13 -20.18
N ARG A 17 -15.96 8.42 -20.62
CA ARG A 17 -17.01 9.05 -19.81
C ARG A 17 -17.95 7.95 -19.30
N ILE A 18 -18.18 7.92 -17.99
CA ILE A 18 -19.11 6.96 -17.39
C ILE A 18 -20.55 7.41 -17.69
N GLU A 19 -21.28 6.59 -18.44
CA GLU A 19 -22.68 6.84 -18.78
C GLU A 19 -23.62 6.20 -17.75
N LYS A 20 -24.87 6.66 -17.74
CA LYS A 20 -25.90 6.11 -16.85
C LYS A 20 -26.13 4.60 -17.06
N ALA A 21 -26.03 4.14 -18.30
CA ALA A 21 -26.23 2.73 -18.64
C ALA A 21 -25.13 1.82 -18.08
N ASP A 22 -23.89 2.29 -18.01
CA ASP A 22 -22.76 1.56 -17.45
C ASP A 22 -22.97 1.35 -15.95
N VAL A 23 -23.36 2.43 -15.27
CA VAL A 23 -23.73 2.44 -13.85
C VAL A 23 -24.90 1.50 -13.58
N GLU A 24 -26.00 1.62 -14.33
CA GLU A 24 -27.17 0.77 -14.14
C GLU A 24 -26.83 -0.73 -14.34
N THR A 25 -25.91 -1.03 -15.26
CA THR A 25 -25.44 -2.40 -15.48
C THR A 25 -24.62 -2.91 -14.31
N ALA A 26 -23.67 -2.11 -13.81
CA ALA A 26 -22.90 -2.42 -12.62
C ALA A 26 -23.79 -2.65 -11.39
N MET A 27 -24.79 -1.79 -11.19
CA MET A 27 -25.72 -1.87 -10.07
C MET A 27 -26.58 -3.13 -10.14
N ARG A 28 -27.07 -3.52 -11.32
CA ARG A 28 -27.83 -4.78 -11.47
C ARG A 28 -26.99 -6.00 -11.10
N GLN A 29 -25.71 -6.02 -11.46
CA GLN A 29 -24.80 -7.10 -11.09
C GLN A 29 -24.54 -7.14 -9.57
N LEU A 30 -24.34 -5.96 -8.96
CA LEU A 30 -24.19 -5.83 -7.51
C LEU A 30 -25.45 -6.32 -6.78
N ASP A 31 -26.63 -5.85 -7.18
CA ASP A 31 -27.90 -6.21 -6.55
C ASP A 31 -28.14 -7.72 -6.63
N THR A 32 -27.91 -8.31 -7.80
CA THR A 32 -28.06 -9.76 -8.00
C THR A 32 -27.15 -10.55 -7.06
N ALA A 33 -25.89 -10.13 -6.91
CA ALA A 33 -24.95 -10.82 -6.02
C ALA A 33 -25.30 -10.63 -4.53
N LEU A 34 -25.68 -9.41 -4.14
CA LEU A 34 -26.07 -9.09 -2.77
C LEU A 34 -27.38 -9.76 -2.33
N GLU A 35 -28.33 -9.96 -3.25
CA GLU A 35 -29.59 -10.67 -3.00
C GLU A 35 -29.40 -12.17 -2.76
N ARG A 36 -28.35 -12.78 -3.35
CA ARG A 36 -27.98 -14.18 -3.07
C ARG A 36 -27.37 -14.37 -1.69
N GLY A 37 -27.07 -13.29 -0.97
CA GLY A 37 -26.37 -13.32 0.31
C GLY A 37 -24.85 -13.40 0.18
N ASP A 38 -24.32 -13.25 -1.04
CA ASP A 38 -22.89 -13.41 -1.30
C ASP A 38 -22.07 -12.24 -0.73
N THR A 39 -20.83 -12.52 -0.37
CA THR A 39 -19.82 -11.48 -0.16
C THR A 39 -19.35 -10.99 -1.53
N VAL A 40 -19.54 -9.71 -1.81
CA VAL A 40 -19.25 -9.09 -3.09
C VAL A 40 -17.89 -8.40 -3.05
N HIS A 41 -17.04 -8.79 -3.98
CA HIS A 41 -15.74 -8.18 -4.28
C HIS A 41 -15.84 -7.46 -5.62
N VAL A 42 -15.32 -6.25 -5.72
CA VAL A 42 -15.50 -5.39 -6.91
C VAL A 42 -14.15 -4.97 -7.45
N PHE A 43 -13.93 -5.19 -8.75
CA PHE A 43 -12.83 -4.63 -9.52
C PHE A 43 -13.43 -3.62 -10.51
N ALA A 44 -13.02 -2.36 -10.42
CA ALA A 44 -13.48 -1.30 -11.32
C ALA A 44 -12.28 -0.64 -12.00
N GLU A 45 -12.21 -0.71 -13.32
CA GLU A 45 -11.17 -0.08 -14.13
C GLU A 45 -11.77 1.06 -14.95
N VAL A 46 -11.19 2.26 -14.83
CA VAL A 46 -11.60 3.45 -15.58
C VAL A 46 -10.39 4.00 -16.34
N ARG A 47 -10.42 3.82 -17.67
CA ARG A 47 -9.40 4.35 -18.59
C ARG A 47 -9.81 5.74 -19.05
N ASN A 48 -8.84 6.65 -19.20
CA ASN A 48 -9.04 8.01 -19.73
C ASN A 48 -10.24 8.75 -19.11
N PHE A 49 -10.30 8.86 -17.78
CA PHE A 49 -11.47 9.41 -17.11
C PHE A 49 -11.75 10.86 -17.57
N LYS A 50 -12.83 11.06 -18.32
CA LYS A 50 -13.25 12.37 -18.83
C LYS A 50 -14.33 13.05 -17.97
N GLY A 51 -14.60 12.49 -16.79
CA GLY A 51 -15.68 12.91 -15.89
C GLY A 51 -16.89 11.98 -15.91
N MET A 52 -17.83 12.22 -14.98
CA MET A 52 -19.13 11.55 -14.93
C MET A 52 -20.21 12.51 -15.44
N SER A 53 -21.28 11.98 -16.02
CA SER A 53 -22.46 12.82 -16.32
C SER A 53 -23.18 13.26 -15.03
N SER A 54 -23.75 14.46 -15.04
CA SER A 54 -24.52 15.02 -13.90
C SER A 54 -25.78 14.21 -13.55
N GLU A 55 -26.20 13.32 -14.45
CA GLU A 55 -27.33 12.40 -14.26
C GLU A 55 -26.89 11.08 -13.60
N ALA A 56 -25.72 10.55 -13.96
CA ALA A 56 -25.11 9.40 -13.30
C ALA A 56 -24.87 9.69 -11.81
N TRP A 57 -24.27 10.85 -11.48
CA TRP A 57 -23.97 11.22 -10.10
C TRP A 57 -25.20 11.36 -9.19
N ARG A 58 -26.32 11.90 -9.72
CA ARG A 58 -27.58 12.04 -8.96
C ARG A 58 -28.25 10.70 -8.68
N SER A 59 -28.17 9.77 -9.64
CA SER A 59 -28.69 8.41 -9.48
C SER A 59 -27.87 7.62 -8.47
N ASP A 60 -26.54 7.80 -8.48
CA ASP A 60 -25.62 7.09 -7.59
C ASP A 60 -25.77 7.48 -6.13
N LEU A 61 -25.94 8.78 -5.84
CA LEU A 61 -25.98 9.26 -4.46
C LEU A 61 -27.17 8.66 -3.67
N GLY A 62 -28.34 8.53 -4.31
CA GLY A 62 -29.52 7.91 -3.67
C GLY A 62 -29.38 6.40 -3.45
N ASN A 63 -28.72 5.70 -4.37
CA ASN A 63 -28.52 4.25 -4.29
C ASN A 63 -27.37 3.88 -3.34
N ALA A 64 -26.33 4.72 -3.22
CA ALA A 64 -25.26 4.55 -2.25
C ALA A 64 -25.80 4.42 -0.82
N PHE A 65 -26.86 5.18 -0.47
CA PHE A 65 -27.52 5.05 0.84
C PHE A 65 -28.16 3.67 1.08
N ARG A 66 -28.60 2.96 0.04
CA ARG A 66 -29.12 1.59 0.16
C ARG A 66 -28.00 0.61 0.49
N TYR A 67 -26.84 0.76 -0.15
CA TYR A 67 -25.69 -0.12 0.09
C TYR A 67 -25.00 0.16 1.43
N LEU A 68 -25.18 1.36 2.02
CA LEU A 68 -24.73 1.66 3.39
C LEU A 68 -25.29 0.68 4.44
N ALA A 69 -26.52 0.17 4.24
CA ALA A 69 -27.10 -0.84 5.13
C ALA A 69 -26.52 -2.26 4.92
N ARG A 70 -25.84 -2.49 3.78
CA ARG A 70 -25.29 -3.78 3.35
C ARG A 70 -23.76 -3.78 3.27
N LEU A 71 -23.08 -2.79 3.85
CA LEU A 71 -21.62 -2.66 3.82
C LEU A 71 -20.88 -3.92 4.30
N ARG A 72 -21.51 -4.73 5.16
CA ARG A 72 -20.94 -5.99 5.67
C ARG A 72 -20.83 -7.09 4.62
N GLN A 73 -21.59 -7.01 3.53
CA GLN A 73 -21.51 -7.93 2.40
C GLN A 73 -20.46 -7.47 1.37
N PHE A 74 -19.86 -6.30 1.53
CA PHE A 74 -18.75 -5.87 0.67
C PHE A 74 -17.43 -6.32 1.27
N GLY A 75 -16.67 -7.08 0.49
CA GLY A 75 -15.35 -7.55 0.84
C GLY A 75 -14.25 -6.58 0.39
N ARG A 76 -13.63 -6.93 -0.75
CA ARG A 76 -12.47 -6.24 -1.35
C ARG A 76 -12.92 -5.43 -2.57
N ILE A 77 -12.59 -4.15 -2.62
CA ILE A 77 -12.92 -3.25 -3.73
C ILE A 77 -11.63 -2.65 -4.29
N ALA A 78 -11.25 -3.00 -5.53
CA ALA A 78 -10.15 -2.36 -6.23
C ALA A 78 -10.65 -1.41 -7.32
N ILE A 79 -10.08 -0.21 -7.36
CA ILE A 79 -10.36 0.79 -8.40
C ILE A 79 -9.06 1.10 -9.14
N VAL A 80 -8.99 0.79 -10.43
CA VAL A 80 -7.86 1.11 -11.30
C VAL A 80 -8.20 2.37 -12.10
N SER A 81 -7.48 3.47 -11.87
CA SER A 81 -7.74 4.76 -12.52
C SER A 81 -6.45 5.57 -12.72
N ASP A 82 -6.56 6.76 -13.32
CA ASP A 82 -5.44 7.69 -13.47
C ASP A 82 -5.08 8.43 -12.17
N GLN A 83 -3.89 9.03 -12.13
CA GLN A 83 -3.39 9.74 -10.95
C GLN A 83 -4.26 10.94 -10.54
N ALA A 84 -5.02 11.53 -11.47
CA ALA A 84 -5.88 12.66 -11.15
C ALA A 84 -7.13 12.21 -10.36
N CYS A 85 -7.68 11.05 -10.70
CA CYS A 85 -8.77 10.41 -9.97
C CYS A 85 -8.33 9.93 -8.57
N ILE A 86 -7.13 9.34 -8.45
CA ILE A 86 -6.56 8.87 -7.17
C ILE A 86 -6.39 10.02 -6.16
N ARG A 87 -5.90 11.19 -6.61
CA ARG A 87 -5.80 12.39 -5.73
C ARG A 87 -7.14 12.83 -5.16
N ASN A 88 -8.23 12.63 -5.90
CA ASN A 88 -9.57 12.95 -5.43
C ASN A 88 -10.15 11.84 -4.53
N ALA A 89 -9.80 10.56 -4.77
CA ALA A 89 -10.20 9.43 -3.93
C ALA A 89 -9.63 9.53 -2.50
N ALA A 90 -8.43 10.08 -2.32
CA ALA A 90 -7.85 10.36 -1.00
C ALA A 90 -8.69 11.32 -0.13
N ARG A 91 -9.59 12.12 -0.74
CA ARG A 91 -10.54 12.95 0.03
C ARG A 91 -11.74 12.17 0.54
N ILE A 92 -12.08 11.04 -0.11
CA ILE A 92 -13.17 10.14 0.28
C ILE A 92 -12.74 9.26 1.47
N GLU A 93 -11.43 8.97 1.61
CA GLU A 93 -10.85 8.20 2.74
C GLU A 93 -11.25 8.72 4.12
N ASN A 94 -11.48 10.04 4.24
CA ASN A 94 -11.82 10.65 5.52
C ASN A 94 -13.30 10.58 5.90
N ALA A 95 -14.18 10.11 5.01
CA ALA A 95 -15.61 10.37 5.17
C ALA A 95 -16.50 9.17 5.55
N LEU A 96 -16.47 8.00 4.89
CA LEU A 96 -17.78 7.32 4.75
C LEU A 96 -17.95 5.80 4.75
N LEU A 97 -16.95 4.90 4.92
CA LEU A 97 -17.24 3.46 4.78
C LEU A 97 -16.53 2.57 5.81
N PRO A 98 -17.04 2.45 7.05
CA PRO A 98 -16.59 1.40 7.96
C PRO A 98 -16.84 0.00 7.35
N TYR A 99 -15.94 -0.95 7.59
CA TYR A 99 -15.98 -2.36 7.17
C TYR A 99 -15.62 -2.69 5.70
N VAL A 100 -15.58 -1.72 4.79
CA VAL A 100 -15.22 -1.97 3.39
C VAL A 100 -13.71 -1.84 3.19
N ARG A 101 -13.06 -2.89 2.68
CA ARG A 101 -11.65 -2.79 2.25
C ARG A 101 -11.63 -2.30 0.81
N TYR A 102 -11.39 -1.01 0.60
CA TYR A 102 -11.23 -0.44 -0.73
C TYR A 102 -9.79 0.02 -0.98
N GLN A 103 -9.34 -0.07 -2.23
CA GLN A 103 -8.03 0.40 -2.64
C GLN A 103 -8.07 0.97 -4.06
N SER A 104 -7.30 2.05 -4.28
CA SER A 104 -7.10 2.62 -5.61
C SER A 104 -5.70 2.28 -6.16
N TYR A 105 -5.63 2.06 -7.46
CA TYR A 105 -4.45 1.61 -8.19
C TYR A 105 -4.28 2.43 -9.46
N THR A 106 -3.04 2.64 -9.87
CA THR A 106 -2.70 3.10 -11.20
C THR A 106 -2.80 1.95 -12.21
N HIS A 107 -2.88 2.28 -13.50
CA HIS A 107 -3.09 1.29 -14.57
C HIS A 107 -1.96 0.26 -14.69
N ASP A 108 -0.73 0.61 -14.32
CA ASP A 108 0.42 -0.30 -14.26
C ASP A 108 0.26 -1.40 -13.19
N ARG A 109 -0.63 -1.21 -12.20
CA ARG A 109 -0.88 -2.15 -11.11
C ARG A 109 -2.19 -2.93 -11.28
N ARG A 110 -2.80 -2.89 -12.48
CA ARG A 110 -4.07 -3.54 -12.81
C ARG A 110 -4.10 -5.03 -12.47
N GLU A 111 -3.05 -5.77 -12.82
CA GLU A 111 -2.99 -7.22 -12.60
C GLU A 111 -2.99 -7.57 -11.11
N HIS A 112 -2.23 -6.83 -10.30
CA HIS A 112 -2.20 -7.02 -8.86
C HIS A 112 -3.55 -6.66 -8.21
N ALA A 113 -4.16 -5.56 -8.66
CA ALA A 113 -5.48 -5.14 -8.19
C ALA A 113 -6.54 -6.22 -8.43
N LEU A 114 -6.50 -6.86 -9.59
CA LEU A 114 -7.41 -7.96 -9.94
C LEU A 114 -7.15 -9.21 -9.07
N ALA A 115 -5.88 -9.59 -8.92
CA ALA A 115 -5.48 -10.71 -8.06
C ALA A 115 -5.94 -10.51 -6.60
N TRP A 116 -5.83 -9.29 -6.08
CA TRP A 116 -6.27 -8.99 -4.72
C TRP A 116 -7.80 -9.09 -4.57
N VAL A 117 -8.57 -8.55 -5.51
CA VAL A 117 -10.06 -8.66 -5.47
C VAL A 117 -10.49 -10.13 -5.46
N ARG A 118 -9.86 -10.97 -6.29
CA ARG A 118 -10.09 -12.41 -6.36
C ARG A 118 -9.65 -13.18 -5.11
N GLY A 119 -8.82 -12.58 -4.27
CA GLY A 119 -8.24 -13.25 -3.11
C GLY A 119 -7.04 -14.13 -3.46
N ASP A 120 -6.47 -13.99 -4.66
CA ASP A 120 -5.25 -14.69 -5.09
C ASP A 120 -4.01 -14.16 -4.33
N VAL A 121 -4.09 -12.92 -3.84
CA VAL A 121 -3.09 -12.30 -2.96
C VAL A 121 -3.78 -11.71 -1.74
N ASP A 122 -3.16 -11.88 -0.57
CA ASP A 122 -3.70 -11.38 0.70
C ASP A 122 -3.55 -9.87 0.86
N CYS A 123 -2.54 -9.29 0.19
CA CYS A 123 -2.19 -7.88 0.30
C CYS A 123 -2.90 -7.00 -0.74
N ALA A 124 -3.50 -5.90 -0.26
CA ALA A 124 -4.18 -4.89 -1.08
C ALA A 124 -3.21 -3.96 -1.83
N HIS A 125 -1.91 -4.12 -1.62
CA HIS A 125 -0.90 -3.32 -2.27
C HIS A 125 0.18 -4.28 -2.74
N PRO A 126 0.72 -4.13 -3.96
CA PRO A 126 1.95 -4.82 -4.32
C PRO A 126 3.01 -4.33 -3.35
N GLU A 127 3.85 -5.25 -2.82
CA GLU A 127 4.83 -4.98 -1.76
C GLU A 127 5.40 -3.56 -1.91
N SER A 128 4.89 -2.62 -1.09
CA SER A 128 5.36 -1.24 -1.07
C SER A 128 6.79 -1.20 -0.55
N LEU A 129 7.27 -2.33 -0.03
CA LEU A 129 8.61 -2.52 0.48
C LEU A 129 9.20 -3.81 -0.11
N ARG A 130 10.17 -3.66 -1.01
CA ARG A 130 10.86 -4.78 -1.67
C ARG A 130 12.32 -4.84 -1.26
N VAL A 131 12.79 -6.01 -0.86
CA VAL A 131 14.22 -6.24 -0.60
C VAL A 131 14.91 -6.47 -1.94
N LEU A 132 15.97 -5.72 -2.20
CA LEU A 132 16.77 -5.85 -3.42
C LEU A 132 17.96 -6.78 -3.14
N GLU A 133 18.03 -7.91 -3.86
CA GLU A 133 19.22 -8.76 -3.85
C GLU A 133 20.34 -8.07 -4.63
N ASN A 134 21.18 -7.35 -3.91
CA ASN A 134 22.42 -6.81 -4.44
C ASN A 134 23.53 -7.76 -4.01
N GLY A 135 24.45 -8.11 -4.91
CA GLY A 135 25.58 -9.04 -4.66
C GLY A 135 26.61 -8.57 -3.61
N ASP A 136 26.22 -7.67 -2.71
CA ASP A 136 26.99 -7.06 -1.64
C ASP A 136 26.33 -7.48 -0.31
N SER A 137 26.73 -8.64 0.22
CA SER A 137 26.06 -9.32 1.35
C SER A 137 26.08 -8.54 2.66
N ASP A 138 26.91 -7.49 2.77
CA ASP A 138 27.00 -6.64 3.96
C ASP A 138 25.97 -5.50 3.96
N ILE A 139 25.39 -5.16 2.80
CA ILE A 139 24.40 -4.08 2.66
C ILE A 139 23.01 -4.66 2.37
N PHE A 140 22.16 -4.64 3.38
CA PHE A 140 20.76 -4.97 3.20
C PHE A 140 20.04 -3.80 2.52
N THR A 141 19.62 -4.00 1.28
CA THR A 141 18.97 -2.96 0.47
C THR A 141 17.48 -3.23 0.38
N PHE A 142 16.66 -2.20 0.61
CA PHE A 142 15.23 -2.27 0.37
C PHE A 142 14.73 -0.99 -0.31
N GLU A 143 13.71 -1.16 -1.14
CA GLU A 143 13.04 -0.09 -1.86
C GLU A 143 11.64 0.12 -1.27
N ILE A 144 11.26 1.39 -1.08
CA ILE A 144 9.94 1.83 -0.67
C ILE A 144 9.26 2.52 -1.86
N ASP A 145 8.13 1.96 -2.30
CA ASP A 145 7.32 2.48 -3.41
C ASP A 145 5.81 2.36 -3.10
N GLY A 146 5.31 3.36 -2.36
CA GLY A 146 3.91 3.55 -2.02
C GLY A 146 3.69 3.81 -0.53
N ARG A 147 2.57 3.31 -0.02
CA ARG A 147 2.19 3.41 1.39
C ARG A 147 2.73 2.23 2.19
N ILE A 148 3.39 2.50 3.32
CA ILE A 148 3.93 1.44 4.19
C ILE A 148 2.81 0.89 5.09
N THR A 149 2.56 -0.42 5.00
CA THR A 149 1.58 -1.13 5.83
C THR A 149 2.24 -1.90 6.98
N SER A 150 1.43 -2.38 7.92
CA SER A 150 1.89 -3.28 8.99
C SER A 150 2.42 -4.62 8.47
N ALA A 151 1.92 -5.11 7.32
CA ALA A 151 2.40 -6.33 6.70
C ALA A 151 3.79 -6.14 6.07
N ASP A 152 3.99 -5.03 5.36
CA ASP A 152 5.29 -4.68 4.75
C ASP A 152 6.38 -4.56 5.82
N ALA A 153 6.07 -3.89 6.93
CA ALA A 153 7.01 -3.71 8.04
C ALA A 153 7.38 -5.04 8.73
N ARG A 154 6.43 -5.97 8.85
CA ARG A 154 6.67 -7.30 9.43
C ARG A 154 7.53 -8.16 8.50
N ASN A 155 7.18 -8.22 7.22
CA ASN A 155 7.92 -8.95 6.19
C ASN A 155 9.37 -8.43 6.09
N LEU A 156 9.57 -7.10 6.11
CA LEU A 156 10.91 -6.52 6.18
C LEU A 156 11.66 -6.95 7.45
N ALA A 157 11.02 -6.88 8.62
CA ALA A 157 11.66 -7.24 9.87
C ALA A 157 12.10 -8.72 9.89
N GLU A 158 11.28 -9.62 9.35
CA GLU A 158 11.60 -11.04 9.21
C GLU A 158 12.80 -11.26 8.27
N ARG A 159 12.79 -10.63 7.09
CA ARG A 159 13.91 -10.72 6.12
C ARG A 159 15.21 -10.14 6.67
N LEU A 160 15.12 -9.01 7.37
CA LEU A 160 16.28 -8.37 8.00
C LEU A 160 16.83 -9.22 9.17
N SER A 161 15.96 -9.81 9.97
CA SER A 161 16.34 -10.74 11.05
C SER A 161 17.07 -11.98 10.50
N ALA A 162 16.59 -12.52 9.37
CA ALA A 162 17.26 -13.63 8.68
C ALA A 162 18.64 -13.23 8.12
N ALA A 163 18.77 -12.01 7.58
CA ALA A 163 20.05 -11.48 7.14
C ALA A 163 21.06 -11.31 8.28
N PHE A 164 20.61 -10.83 9.46
CA PHE A 164 21.47 -10.76 10.65
C PHE A 164 21.93 -12.13 11.13
N SER A 165 21.02 -13.11 11.15
CA SER A 165 21.31 -14.47 11.58
C SER A 165 22.35 -15.16 10.69
N SER A 166 22.47 -14.74 9.43
CA SER A 166 23.49 -15.22 8.47
C SER A 166 24.79 -14.41 8.48
N GLY A 167 24.93 -13.44 9.39
CA GLY A 167 26.13 -12.61 9.54
C GLY A 167 26.18 -11.36 8.66
N GLY A 168 25.13 -11.08 7.88
CA GLY A 168 25.00 -9.89 7.03
C GLY A 168 24.13 -8.80 7.65
N GLY A 169 23.81 -7.76 6.87
CA GLY A 169 22.74 -6.79 7.17
C GLY A 169 23.06 -5.67 8.17
N ARG A 170 24.30 -5.57 8.65
CA ARG A 170 24.75 -4.51 9.59
C ARG A 170 24.68 -3.10 8.98
N ARG A 171 24.52 -3.01 7.66
CA ARG A 171 24.35 -1.76 6.91
C ARG A 171 23.04 -1.81 6.14
N LEU A 172 22.25 -0.75 6.25
CA LEU A 172 20.97 -0.63 5.56
C LEU A 172 21.02 0.43 4.47
N LEU A 173 20.44 0.13 3.31
CA LEU A 173 20.12 1.11 2.28
C LEU A 173 18.61 1.09 2.02
N GLY A 174 17.93 2.18 2.37
CA GLY A 174 16.54 2.42 2.00
C GLY A 174 16.48 3.33 0.77
N ILE A 175 15.78 2.93 -0.28
CA ILE A 175 15.54 3.75 -1.48
C ILE A 175 14.05 4.09 -1.54
N VAL A 176 13.69 5.37 -1.44
CA VAL A 176 12.30 5.84 -1.45
C VAL A 176 11.98 6.47 -2.79
N ARG A 177 11.04 5.89 -3.53
CA ARG A 177 10.57 6.40 -4.83
C ARG A 177 9.32 7.27 -4.69
N HIS A 178 8.15 6.64 -4.58
CA HIS A 178 6.88 7.32 -4.32
C HIS A 178 6.47 7.04 -2.88
N TYR A 179 6.40 8.07 -2.05
CA TYR A 179 6.00 7.92 -0.65
C TYR A 179 4.60 8.48 -0.43
N ASP A 180 3.65 7.59 -0.14
CA ASP A 180 2.23 7.93 0.06
C ASP A 180 1.79 7.88 1.53
N GLY A 181 2.76 7.83 2.46
CA GLY A 181 2.51 7.78 3.90
C GLY A 181 2.66 6.39 4.51
N PHE A 182 2.23 6.26 5.76
CA PHE A 182 2.22 5.00 6.51
C PHE A 182 0.86 4.78 7.17
N GLU A 183 0.52 3.52 7.43
CA GLU A 183 -0.71 3.17 8.15
C GLU A 183 -0.63 3.56 9.65
N PRO A 184 -1.64 4.26 10.22
CA PRO A 184 -1.59 4.67 11.64
C PRO A 184 -1.41 3.52 12.64
N SER A 185 -1.83 2.30 12.28
CA SER A 185 -1.65 1.10 13.10
C SER A 185 -0.18 0.81 13.42
N LEU A 186 0.74 1.23 12.55
CA LEU A 186 2.19 1.12 12.75
C LEU A 186 2.70 1.94 13.96
N LEU A 187 1.96 2.96 14.40
CA LEU A 187 2.33 3.79 15.55
C LEU A 187 1.94 3.15 16.88
N VAL A 188 0.94 2.26 16.88
CA VAL A 188 0.39 1.65 18.09
C VAL A 188 0.79 0.17 18.26
N ASP A 189 1.38 -0.44 17.24
CA ASP A 189 1.91 -1.81 17.30
C ASP A 189 3.21 -1.85 18.12
N THR A 190 3.07 -2.06 19.43
CA THR A 190 4.18 -2.12 20.39
C THR A 190 5.12 -3.28 20.12
N ARG A 191 4.63 -4.42 19.62
CA ARG A 191 5.48 -5.58 19.29
C ARG A 191 6.36 -5.28 18.08
N LEU A 192 5.80 -4.66 17.06
CA LEU A 192 6.56 -4.24 15.88
C LEU A 192 7.60 -3.17 16.24
N LEU A 193 7.27 -2.27 17.17
CA LEU A 193 8.21 -1.28 17.70
C LEU A 193 9.40 -1.94 18.42
N GLU A 194 9.15 -2.89 19.32
CA GLU A 194 10.20 -3.63 20.04
C GLU A 194 11.14 -4.38 19.08
N LEU A 195 10.56 -5.08 18.09
CA LEU A 195 11.33 -5.76 17.05
C LEU A 195 12.20 -4.77 16.27
N LYS A 196 11.63 -3.65 15.81
CA LYS A 196 12.38 -2.60 15.10
C LYS A 196 13.53 -2.06 15.94
N ILE A 197 13.31 -1.75 17.21
CA ILE A 197 14.37 -1.25 18.11
C ILE A 197 15.47 -2.30 18.30
N GLY A 198 15.11 -3.57 18.46
CA GLY A 198 16.07 -4.68 18.55
C GLY A 198 16.93 -4.82 17.31
N LEU A 199 16.32 -4.74 16.12
CA LEU A 199 17.00 -4.81 14.83
C LEU A 199 17.92 -3.59 14.61
N LEU A 200 17.43 -2.37 14.90
CA LEU A 200 18.19 -1.12 14.75
C LEU A 200 19.46 -1.06 15.61
N ARG A 201 19.50 -1.73 16.75
CA ARG A 201 20.71 -1.82 17.60
C ARG A 201 21.86 -2.60 16.97
N HIS A 202 21.57 -3.46 15.99
CA HIS A 202 22.58 -4.25 15.29
C HIS A 202 23.06 -3.55 14.00
N ILE A 203 22.52 -2.36 13.72
CA ILE A 203 22.79 -1.62 12.50
C ILE A 203 23.82 -0.55 12.81
N GLU A 204 24.95 -0.62 12.12
CA GLU A 204 26.04 0.34 12.25
C GLU A 204 25.73 1.60 11.44
N ARG A 205 25.20 1.42 10.22
CA ARG A 205 24.95 2.50 9.27
C ARG A 205 23.63 2.33 8.52
N TYR A 206 22.87 3.41 8.39
CA TYR A 206 21.65 3.45 7.60
C TYR A 206 21.67 4.64 6.63
N ALA A 207 21.62 4.36 5.33
CA ALA A 207 21.45 5.38 4.30
C ALA A 207 20.04 5.35 3.74
N LEU A 208 19.42 6.53 3.62
CA LEU A 208 18.12 6.70 3.00
C LEU A 208 18.25 7.60 1.77
N VAL A 209 17.83 7.11 0.61
CA VAL A 209 17.87 7.81 -0.67
C VAL A 209 16.46 8.22 -1.06
N GLY A 210 16.22 9.52 -1.28
CA GLY A 210 14.90 10.03 -1.65
C GLY A 210 13.93 10.24 -0.49
N GLY A 211 12.64 10.37 -0.79
CA GLY A 211 11.59 10.68 0.20
C GLY A 211 11.59 12.14 0.71
N PRO A 212 10.58 12.54 1.49
CA PRO A 212 10.44 13.93 1.92
C PRO A 212 11.40 14.30 3.07
N ASP A 213 11.83 15.57 3.11
CA ASP A 213 12.84 16.11 4.04
C ASP A 213 12.55 15.93 5.55
N TRP A 214 11.32 15.56 5.93
CA TRP A 214 10.96 15.35 7.34
C TRP A 214 11.59 14.07 7.93
N ILE A 215 12.04 13.11 7.10
CA ILE A 215 12.79 11.94 7.58
C ILE A 215 14.18 12.36 8.08
N SER A 216 14.78 13.41 7.49
CA SER A 216 16.00 14.06 7.99
C SER A 216 15.81 14.79 9.31
N ARG A 217 14.55 15.00 9.78
CA ARG A 217 14.27 15.57 11.12
C ARG A 217 14.15 14.50 12.21
N LEU A 218 14.00 13.21 11.84
CA LEU A 218 13.95 12.09 12.79
C LEU A 218 15.33 11.57 13.19
N THR A 219 16.40 11.91 12.45
CA THR A 219 17.78 11.50 12.77
C THR A 219 18.24 11.99 14.14
N ASN A 220 17.73 13.14 14.61
CA ASN A 220 18.07 13.71 15.92
C ASN A 220 17.37 13.01 17.10
N LEU A 221 16.37 12.15 16.85
CA LEU A 221 15.60 11.48 17.92
C LEU A 221 16.20 10.11 18.31
N PHE A 222 17.09 9.56 17.49
CA PHE A 222 17.64 8.21 17.66
C PHE A 222 18.96 8.14 18.46
N ASP A 223 19.49 9.27 18.93
CA ASP A 223 20.91 9.36 19.30
C ASP A 223 21.19 9.79 20.75
N PRO A 224 20.86 8.92 21.71
CA PRO A 224 21.97 8.25 22.41
C PRO A 224 21.85 6.72 22.53
N LEU A 225 20.68 6.14 22.20
CA LEU A 225 20.37 4.75 22.56
C LEU A 225 20.75 3.71 21.49
N LEU A 226 20.90 4.11 20.22
CA LEU A 226 21.04 3.16 19.09
C LEU A 226 22.44 3.07 18.48
N LYS A 227 23.39 3.99 18.79
CA LYS A 227 24.77 4.01 18.24
C LYS A 227 24.88 3.83 16.71
N MET A 228 23.80 4.10 15.99
CA MET A 228 23.69 3.90 14.55
C MET A 228 23.92 5.24 13.84
N GLU A 229 24.81 5.27 12.86
CA GLU A 229 24.94 6.44 11.98
C GLU A 229 23.84 6.39 10.91
N ALA A 230 22.95 7.39 10.88
CA ALA A 230 21.93 7.52 9.84
C ALA A 230 22.21 8.73 8.95
N ARG A 231 22.04 8.58 7.63
CA ARG A 231 22.22 9.68 6.67
C ARG A 231 21.18 9.66 5.55
N HIS A 232 20.70 10.83 5.20
CA HIS A 232 19.82 11.05 4.04
C HIS A 232 20.61 11.52 2.82
N PHE A 233 20.15 11.10 1.64
CA PHE A 233 20.70 11.42 0.33
C PHE A 233 19.55 11.76 -0.62
N ALA A 234 19.80 12.66 -1.58
CA ALA A 234 18.84 12.95 -2.62
C ALA A 234 18.62 11.71 -3.51
N ALA A 235 17.47 11.65 -4.20
CA ALA A 235 17.16 10.53 -5.09
C ALA A 235 18.18 10.34 -6.23
N SER A 236 18.88 11.41 -6.63
CA SER A 236 19.98 11.37 -7.61
C SER A 236 21.30 10.79 -7.07
N ASP A 237 21.42 10.65 -5.75
CA ASP A 237 22.71 10.41 -5.08
C ASP A 237 22.83 8.98 -4.54
N GLU A 238 22.14 8.02 -5.16
CA GLU A 238 22.17 6.61 -4.73
C GLU A 238 23.59 6.04 -4.68
N GLU A 239 24.43 6.34 -5.68
CA GLU A 239 25.82 5.90 -5.70
C GLU A 239 26.64 6.47 -4.53
N ALA A 240 26.40 7.74 -4.18
CA ALA A 240 27.05 8.37 -3.04
C ALA A 240 26.61 7.74 -1.72
N ALA A 241 25.33 7.37 -1.59
CA ALA A 241 24.79 6.65 -0.44
C ALA A 241 25.46 5.28 -0.27
N ARG A 242 25.58 4.51 -1.37
CA ARG A 242 26.27 3.21 -1.38
C ARG A 242 27.75 3.35 -1.04
N ALA A 243 28.42 4.36 -1.59
CA ALA A 243 29.82 4.62 -1.28
C ALA A 243 30.04 4.99 0.20
N TRP A 244 29.12 5.76 0.79
CA TRP A 244 29.16 6.08 2.21
C TRP A 244 28.93 4.85 3.08
N LEU A 245 27.96 4.00 2.71
CA LEU A 245 27.72 2.74 3.41
C LEU A 245 28.94 1.81 3.35
N ARG A 246 29.73 1.77 2.27
CA ARG A 246 30.90 0.89 2.20
C ARG A 246 32.11 1.35 3.01
N ARG A 247 32.14 2.61 3.47
CA ARG A 247 33.26 3.08 4.28
C ARG A 247 33.30 2.31 5.59
N HIS A 248 34.45 1.74 5.89
CA HIS A 248 34.68 1.10 7.17
C HIS A 248 34.83 2.22 8.22
N GLY A 249 34.01 2.16 9.28
CA GLY A 249 34.26 2.98 10.46
C GLY A 249 35.62 2.57 11.04
N GLY A 250 36.47 3.56 11.30
CA GLY A 250 37.70 3.34 12.07
C GLY A 250 37.42 3.08 13.53
#